data_AF-A0A348UIN3-F1
#
_entry.id   AF-A0A348UIN3-F1
#
_cell.length_a   1.000
_cell.length_b   1.000
_cell.length_c   1.000
_cell.angle_alpha   90.00
_cell.angle_beta   90.00
_cell.angle_gamma   90.00
#
_symmetry.space_group_name_H-M   'P 1'
#
loop_
_entity.id
_entity.type
_entity.pdbx_description
1 polymer ?
#
loop_
_entity_poly.entity_id
_entity_poly.type
_entity_poly.pdbx_seq_one_letter_code
_entity_poly.pdbx_strand_id
1 'polypeptide(L)'
;MDADLEAGLRALAGGVPRGELEAALLVARWLDPVFSLEKIGAQLTGLAERCGTALPWEFLGGLGFAGDADRYDAPENSHIARVLERHTGIPISLAIVLIEVARRAGHTAIGLNFPGHFLVRVDDTLVDPFAMRAIDAATAMAGLPEAQRHRTAAELFASA
;
A
#
# COMPACT_ATOMS: atom_id res chain seq x y z
N MET A 1 -7.97 14.60 21.86
CA MET A 1 -7.88 13.16 22.18
C MET A 1 -9.30 12.69 22.45
N ASP A 2 -9.72 11.58 21.83
CA ASP A 2 -11.07 11.04 22.03
C ASP A 2 -11.27 10.71 23.52
N ALA A 3 -12.34 11.24 24.14
CA ALA A 3 -12.64 11.05 25.55
C ALA A 3 -12.78 9.56 25.92
N ASP A 4 -13.23 8.74 24.96
CA ASP A 4 -13.37 7.29 25.14
C ASP A 4 -12.01 6.57 25.19
N LEU A 5 -11.01 7.06 24.44
CA LEU A 5 -9.66 6.50 24.45
C LEU A 5 -8.96 6.78 25.78
N GLU A 6 -9.11 8.00 26.30
CA GLU A 6 -8.52 8.42 27.57
C GLU A 6 -9.13 7.64 28.75
N ALA A 7 -10.45 7.45 28.73
CA ALA A 7 -11.14 6.61 29.72
C ALA A 7 -10.70 5.13 29.63
N GLY A 8 -10.54 4.61 28.41
CA GLY A 8 -10.07 3.23 28.16
C GLY A 8 -8.65 2.98 28.69
N LEU A 9 -7.71 3.88 28.41
CA LEU A 9 -6.33 3.77 28.89
C LEU A 9 -6.21 3.91 30.41
N ARG A 10 -6.99 4.81 31.03
CA ARG A 10 -7.04 4.92 32.50
C ARG A 10 -7.57 3.66 33.16
N ALA A 11 -8.57 3.01 32.57
CA ALA A 11 -9.11 1.75 33.08
C ALA A 11 -8.08 0.61 33.03
N LEU A 12 -7.28 0.53 31.96
CA LEU A 12 -6.16 -0.42 31.84
C LEU A 12 -5.10 -0.21 32.94
N ALA A 13 -4.69 1.04 33.17
CA ALA A 13 -3.71 1.38 34.20
C ALA A 13 -4.22 1.14 35.64
N GLY A 14 -5.55 1.18 35.84
CA GLY A 14 -6.20 0.95 37.13
C GLY A 14 -6.43 -0.51 37.51
N GLY A 15 -5.95 -1.47 36.71
CA GLY A 15 -6.08 -2.91 37.01
C GLY A 15 -7.50 -3.47 36.79
N VAL A 16 -8.35 -2.77 36.03
CA VAL A 16 -9.66 -3.29 35.64
C VAL A 16 -9.46 -4.42 34.61
N PRO A 17 -9.98 -5.64 34.83
CA PRO A 17 -9.82 -6.73 33.88
C PRO A 17 -10.47 -6.36 32.55
N ARG A 18 -9.66 -6.28 31.50
CA ARG A 18 -10.07 -6.16 30.09
C ARG A 18 -9.47 -7.35 29.35
N GLY A 19 -10.10 -7.80 28.27
CA GLY A 19 -9.52 -8.85 27.43
C GLY A 19 -8.25 -8.33 26.72
N GLU A 20 -7.31 -9.22 26.39
CA GLU A 20 -6.06 -8.88 25.71
C GLU A 20 -6.30 -8.17 24.37
N LEU A 21 -7.38 -8.55 23.67
CA LEU A 21 -7.84 -7.90 22.43
C LEU A 21 -8.19 -6.43 22.66
N GLU A 22 -8.86 -6.12 23.77
CA GLU A 22 -9.31 -4.77 24.07
C GLU A 22 -8.14 -3.86 24.46
N ALA A 23 -7.15 -4.40 25.18
CA ALA A 23 -5.89 -3.72 25.44
C ALA A 23 -5.13 -3.41 24.14
N ALA A 24 -5.04 -4.39 23.24
CA ALA A 24 -4.40 -4.23 21.93
C ALA A 24 -5.11 -3.16 21.07
N LEU A 25 -6.45 -3.15 21.06
CA LEU A 25 -7.24 -2.16 20.33
C LEU A 25 -7.07 -0.73 20.88
N LEU A 26 -6.97 -0.58 22.21
CA LEU A 26 -6.70 0.72 22.85
C LEU A 26 -5.29 1.22 22.52
N VAL A 27 -4.28 0.34 22.51
CA VAL A 27 -2.93 0.68 22.07
C VAL A 27 -2.90 1.06 20.59
N ALA A 28 -3.59 0.32 19.72
CA ALA A 28 -3.68 0.63 18.29
C ALA A 28 -4.31 2.01 18.04
N ARG A 29 -5.42 2.34 18.73
CA ARG A 29 -6.06 3.66 18.67
C ARG A 29 -5.19 4.78 19.24
N TRP A 30 -4.33 4.49 20.21
CA TRP A 30 -3.39 5.45 20.77
C TRP A 30 -2.19 5.69 19.85
N LEU A 31 -1.70 4.64 19.19
CA LEU A 31 -0.62 4.74 18.21
C LEU A 31 -1.04 5.50 16.95
N ASP A 32 -2.31 5.34 16.51
CA ASP A 32 -2.83 6.09 15.37
C ASP A 32 -4.28 6.59 15.58
N PRO A 33 -4.47 7.67 16.35
CA PRO A 33 -5.77 8.33 16.50
C PRO A 33 -6.20 9.08 15.22
N VAL A 34 -5.36 9.11 14.17
CA VAL A 34 -5.62 9.75 12.88
C VAL A 34 -6.16 8.74 11.86
N PHE A 35 -6.02 7.43 12.11
CA PHE A 35 -6.54 6.37 11.25
C PHE A 35 -8.05 6.50 11.06
N SER A 36 -8.46 6.87 9.85
CA SER A 36 -9.85 6.93 9.44
C SER A 36 -9.98 6.35 8.05
N LEU A 37 -10.60 5.18 7.96
CA LEU A 37 -10.88 4.51 6.69
C LEU A 37 -11.66 5.43 5.73
N GLU A 38 -12.57 6.24 6.28
CA GLU A 38 -13.33 7.24 5.52
C GLU A 38 -12.41 8.32 4.92
N LYS A 39 -11.51 8.92 5.71
CA LYS A 39 -10.59 9.95 5.23
C LYS A 39 -9.62 9.40 4.19
N ILE A 40 -9.04 8.22 4.43
CA ILE A 40 -8.14 7.55 3.49
C ILE A 40 -8.90 7.24 2.20
N GLY A 41 -10.13 6.72 2.29
CA GLY A 41 -11.00 6.49 1.16
C GLY A 41 -11.26 7.76 0.34
N ALA A 42 -11.59 8.87 1.00
CA ALA A 42 -11.81 10.16 0.36
C ALA A 42 -10.55 10.72 -0.32
N GLN A 43 -9.37 10.58 0.30
CA GLN A 43 -8.09 10.95 -0.32
C GLN A 43 -7.82 10.14 -1.59
N LEU A 44 -8.04 8.83 -1.54
CA LEU A 44 -7.87 7.94 -2.70
C LEU A 44 -8.88 8.24 -3.82
N THR A 45 -10.13 8.56 -3.48
CA THR A 45 -11.13 9.04 -4.44
C THR A 45 -10.67 10.34 -5.10
N GLY A 46 -10.21 11.33 -4.32
CA GLY A 46 -9.71 12.59 -4.88
C GLY A 46 -8.46 12.41 -5.76
N LEU A 47 -7.57 11.47 -5.43
CA LEU A 47 -6.46 11.09 -6.30
C LEU A 47 -6.95 10.47 -7.61
N ALA A 48 -7.91 9.56 -7.55
CA ALA A 48 -8.46 8.91 -8.74
C ALA A 48 -9.22 9.89 -9.66
N GLU A 49 -10.01 10.80 -9.10
CA GLU A 49 -10.69 11.86 -9.85
C GLU A 49 -9.69 12.77 -10.58
N ARG A 50 -8.59 13.12 -9.91
CA ARG A 50 -7.50 13.91 -10.50
C ARG A 50 -6.67 13.12 -11.53
N CYS A 51 -6.55 11.81 -11.34
CA CYS A 51 -5.92 10.92 -12.32
C CYS A 51 -6.71 10.93 -13.63
N GLY A 52 -8.05 10.90 -13.55
CA GLY A 52 -8.92 10.94 -14.71
C GLY A 52 -8.59 9.81 -15.69
N THR A 53 -8.21 10.17 -16.92
CA THR A 53 -7.83 9.21 -17.97
C THR A 53 -6.31 8.99 -18.09
N ALA A 54 -5.50 9.57 -17.21
CA ALA A 54 -4.06 9.35 -17.20
C ALA A 54 -3.73 7.95 -16.68
N LEU A 55 -2.54 7.45 -17.03
CA LEU A 55 -2.04 6.19 -16.51
C LEU A 55 -1.77 6.32 -15.00
N PRO A 56 -2.37 5.47 -14.13
CA PRO A 56 -2.32 5.67 -12.68
C PRO A 56 -0.90 5.75 -12.10
N TRP A 57 0.04 4.95 -12.62
CA TRP A 57 1.42 4.95 -12.16
C TRP A 57 2.18 6.20 -12.59
N GLU A 58 1.96 6.71 -13.81
CA GLU A 58 2.59 7.95 -14.27
C GLU A 58 2.04 9.16 -13.50
N PHE A 59 0.72 9.18 -13.26
CA PHE A 59 0.08 10.20 -12.44
C PHE A 59 0.64 10.22 -11.01
N LEU A 60 0.67 9.07 -10.33
CA LEU A 60 1.19 8.97 -8.98
C LEU A 60 2.69 9.29 -8.92
N GLY A 61 3.49 8.79 -9.87
CA GLY A 61 4.91 9.13 -10.00
C GLY A 61 5.13 10.64 -10.20
N GLY A 62 4.28 11.30 -11.00
CA GLY A 62 4.30 12.75 -11.19
C GLY A 62 3.93 13.55 -9.93
N LEU A 63 3.21 12.96 -8.99
CA LEU A 63 2.95 13.52 -7.66
C LEU A 63 4.07 13.24 -6.65
N GLY A 64 5.10 12.48 -7.04
CA GLY A 64 6.23 12.12 -6.19
C GLY A 64 6.04 10.83 -5.41
N PHE A 65 5.06 9.98 -5.76
CA PHE A 65 4.98 8.65 -5.17
C PHE A 65 6.18 7.80 -5.57
N ALA A 66 6.97 7.38 -4.60
CA ALA A 66 8.19 6.61 -4.83
C ALA A 66 8.62 5.80 -3.60
N GLY A 67 9.46 4.81 -3.83
CA GLY A 67 10.10 4.03 -2.79
C GLY A 67 11.13 4.83 -1.98
N ASP A 68 11.20 4.55 -0.69
CA ASP A 68 12.19 5.15 0.23
C ASP A 68 13.26 4.11 0.56
N ALA A 69 14.27 4.00 -0.31
CA ALA A 69 15.35 3.02 -0.15
C ALA A 69 16.28 3.36 1.04
N ASP A 70 16.47 4.64 1.33
CA ASP A 70 17.36 5.11 2.40
C ASP A 70 16.79 4.80 3.79
N ARG A 71 15.47 4.81 3.92
CA ARG A 71 14.76 4.52 5.17
C ARG A 71 13.76 3.37 5.01
N TYR A 72 14.15 2.31 4.30
CA TYR A 72 13.23 1.22 3.95
C TYR A 72 12.46 0.65 5.16
N ASP A 73 13.14 0.38 6.27
CA ASP A 73 12.57 -0.21 7.48
C ASP A 73 11.86 0.80 8.40
N ALA A 74 11.77 2.07 7.99
CA ALA A 74 11.08 3.08 8.78
C ALA A 74 9.58 2.73 8.88
N PRO A 75 8.99 2.66 10.10
CA PRO A 75 7.61 2.24 10.29
C PRO A 75 6.59 3.04 9.46
N GLU A 76 6.88 4.30 9.20
CA GLU A 76 6.04 5.20 8.41
C GLU A 76 5.89 4.73 6.96
N ASN A 77 6.88 4.02 6.41
CA ASN A 77 6.82 3.50 5.04
C ASN A 77 5.86 2.31 4.89
N SER A 78 5.48 1.69 6.01
CA SER A 78 4.44 0.64 6.06
C SER A 78 3.05 1.18 6.45
N HIS A 79 2.95 2.47 6.80
CA HIS A 79 1.76 3.07 7.37
C HIS A 79 0.99 3.88 6.32
N ILE A 80 -0.16 3.38 5.83
CA ILE A 80 -0.85 3.94 4.66
C ILE A 80 -1.17 5.44 4.75
N ALA A 81 -1.58 5.93 5.92
CA ALA A 81 -1.82 7.38 6.10
C ALA A 81 -0.55 8.20 5.92
N ARG A 82 0.59 7.74 6.45
CA ARG A 82 1.89 8.40 6.30
C ARG A 82 2.42 8.29 4.88
N VAL A 83 2.18 7.17 4.20
CA VAL A 83 2.52 7.00 2.79
C VAL A 83 1.75 7.99 1.92
N LEU A 84 0.45 8.20 2.18
CA LEU A 84 -0.36 9.19 1.46
C LEU A 84 0.04 10.64 1.77
N GLU A 85 0.56 10.93 2.97
CA GLU A 85 1.08 12.26 3.33
C GLU A 85 2.46 12.54 2.73
N ARG A 86 3.36 11.56 2.77
CA ARG A 86 4.77 11.70 2.38
C ARG A 86 5.03 11.34 0.92
N HIS A 87 4.11 10.64 0.29
CA HIS A 87 4.25 9.98 -1.00
C HIS A 87 5.41 8.97 -1.05
N THR A 88 5.88 8.47 0.10
CA THR A 88 6.96 7.49 0.15
C THR A 88 6.58 6.28 0.97
N GLY A 89 6.97 5.08 0.52
CA GLY A 89 6.64 3.83 1.22
C GLY A 89 7.47 2.62 0.79
N ILE A 90 7.15 1.47 1.37
CA ILE A 90 7.66 0.17 0.91
C ILE A 90 6.82 -0.35 -0.27
N PRO A 91 7.30 -1.37 -1.02
CA PRO A 91 6.64 -1.83 -2.25
C PRO A 91 5.16 -2.16 -2.06
N ILE A 92 4.80 -2.90 -1.01
CA ILE A 92 3.40 -3.32 -0.77
C ILE A 92 2.49 -2.15 -0.40
N SER A 93 2.99 -1.16 0.35
CA SER A 93 2.20 0.01 0.74
C SER A 93 1.93 0.93 -0.46
N LEU A 94 2.93 1.12 -1.33
CA LEU A 94 2.76 1.86 -2.59
C LEU A 94 1.87 1.10 -3.58
N ALA A 95 1.95 -0.23 -3.60
CA ALA A 95 1.08 -1.07 -4.41
C ALA A 95 -0.39 -0.91 -4.03
N ILE A 96 -0.69 -0.83 -2.73
CA ILE A 96 -2.06 -0.58 -2.24
C ILE A 96 -2.57 0.76 -2.77
N VAL A 97 -1.78 1.84 -2.69
CA VAL A 97 -2.17 3.15 -3.22
C VAL A 97 -2.44 3.06 -4.73
N LEU A 98 -1.52 2.46 -5.50
CA LEU A 98 -1.66 2.31 -6.94
C LEU A 98 -2.92 1.51 -7.31
N ILE A 99 -3.15 0.36 -6.67
CA ILE A 99 -4.31 -0.49 -6.92
C ILE A 99 -5.61 0.27 -6.64
N GLU A 100 -5.68 0.95 -5.51
CA GLU A 100 -6.89 1.66 -5.09
C GLU A 100 -7.19 2.87 -5.97
N VAL A 101 -6.18 3.63 -6.41
CA VAL A 101 -6.35 4.74 -7.35
C VAL A 101 -6.74 4.22 -8.74
N ALA A 102 -6.04 3.19 -9.24
CA ALA A 102 -6.32 2.61 -10.56
C ALA A 102 -7.76 2.08 -10.66
N ARG A 103 -8.22 1.32 -9.67
CA ARG A 103 -9.60 0.79 -9.63
C ARG A 103 -10.65 1.87 -9.63
N ARG A 104 -10.45 2.94 -8.84
CA ARG A 104 -11.38 4.08 -8.79
C ARG A 104 -11.36 4.91 -10.07
N ALA A 105 -10.22 4.94 -10.78
CA ALA A 105 -10.09 5.57 -12.09
C ALA A 105 -10.65 4.69 -13.24
N GLY A 106 -11.16 3.49 -12.95
CA GLY A 106 -11.81 2.62 -13.93
C GLY A 106 -10.92 1.53 -14.53
N HIS A 107 -9.69 1.35 -14.04
CA HIS A 107 -8.79 0.28 -14.46
C HIS A 107 -8.98 -0.99 -13.64
N THR A 108 -8.70 -2.14 -14.23
CA THR A 108 -8.46 -3.35 -13.44
C THR A 108 -7.08 -3.25 -12.81
N ALA A 109 -6.93 -3.63 -11.53
CA ALA A 109 -5.63 -3.67 -10.88
C ALA A 109 -5.54 -4.80 -9.86
N ILE A 110 -4.47 -5.59 -9.92
CA ILE A 110 -4.21 -6.69 -8.98
C ILE A 110 -2.75 -6.67 -8.52
N GLY A 111 -2.53 -6.94 -7.23
CA GLY A 111 -1.20 -7.14 -6.68
C GLY A 111 -0.67 -8.53 -7.02
N LEU A 112 0.62 -8.62 -7.33
CA LEU A 112 1.32 -9.84 -7.68
C LEU A 112 2.48 -10.05 -6.71
N ASN A 113 2.43 -11.16 -5.99
CA ASN A 113 3.57 -11.59 -5.18
C ASN A 113 4.63 -12.18 -6.11
N PHE A 114 5.76 -11.50 -6.24
CA PHE A 114 6.83 -11.89 -7.14
C PHE A 114 8.09 -12.19 -6.30
N PRO A 115 8.92 -13.20 -6.63
CA PRO A 115 10.08 -13.47 -5.81
C PRO A 115 11.01 -12.24 -5.69
N GLY A 116 11.21 -11.78 -4.45
CA GLY A 116 11.99 -10.58 -4.14
C GLY A 116 11.33 -9.24 -4.46
N HIS A 117 10.11 -9.20 -4.99
CA HIS A 117 9.42 -7.97 -5.40
C HIS A 117 7.90 -8.04 -5.16
N PHE A 118 7.24 -6.88 -5.05
CA PHE A 118 5.78 -6.81 -5.11
C PHE A 118 5.41 -5.95 -6.30
N LEU A 119 4.68 -6.53 -7.26
CA LEU A 119 4.30 -5.85 -8.50
C LEU A 119 2.80 -5.65 -8.54
N VAL A 120 2.35 -4.76 -9.42
CA VAL A 120 0.94 -4.55 -9.70
C VAL A 120 0.71 -4.75 -11.18
N ARG A 121 -0.28 -5.55 -11.55
CA ARG A 121 -0.79 -5.56 -12.92
C ARG A 121 -1.99 -4.65 -13.00
N VAL A 122 -1.89 -3.60 -13.81
CA VAL A 122 -2.96 -2.64 -14.11
C VAL A 122 -3.37 -2.88 -15.56
N ASP A 123 -4.61 -3.36 -15.77
CA ASP A 123 -5.05 -3.94 -17.03
C ASP A 123 -4.05 -5.00 -17.52
N ASP A 124 -3.43 -4.79 -18.68
CA ASP A 124 -2.42 -5.70 -19.23
C ASP A 124 -0.98 -5.24 -18.96
N THR A 125 -0.80 -4.20 -18.15
CA THR A 125 0.52 -3.60 -17.87
C THR A 125 1.05 -4.03 -16.51
N LEU A 126 2.28 -4.54 -16.48
CA LEU A 126 3.00 -4.81 -15.24
C LEU A 126 3.71 -3.54 -14.76
N VAL A 127 3.52 -3.20 -13.49
CA VAL A 127 4.00 -1.97 -12.88
C VAL A 127 4.79 -2.30 -11.62
N ASP A 128 5.95 -1.66 -11.49
CA ASP A 128 6.71 -1.59 -10.26
C ASP A 128 6.19 -0.41 -9.41
N PRO A 129 5.48 -0.66 -8.29
CA PRO A 129 4.94 0.39 -7.45
C PRO A 129 6.02 1.14 -6.66
N PHE A 130 7.21 0.57 -6.48
CA PHE A 130 8.31 1.23 -5.79
C PHE A 130 8.95 2.31 -6.67
N ALA A 131 8.98 2.09 -7.98
CA ALA A 131 9.49 3.06 -8.96
C ALA A 131 8.39 3.82 -9.73
N MET A 132 7.10 3.50 -9.50
CA MET A 132 5.94 4.02 -10.23
C MET A 132 6.11 3.98 -11.76
N ARG A 133 6.61 2.85 -12.27
CA ARG A 133 6.92 2.67 -13.69
C ARG A 133 6.40 1.34 -14.23
N ALA A 134 5.97 1.36 -15.48
CA ALA A 134 5.75 0.13 -16.23
C ALA A 134 7.07 -0.64 -16.39
N ILE A 135 7.01 -1.95 -16.27
CA ILE A 135 8.14 -2.87 -16.50
C ILE A 135 7.69 -4.02 -17.38
N ASP A 136 8.59 -4.55 -18.20
CA ASP A 136 8.31 -5.78 -18.93
C ASP A 136 8.59 -7.02 -18.06
N ALA A 137 8.05 -8.17 -18.48
CA ALA A 137 8.23 -9.43 -17.77
C ALA A 137 9.71 -9.84 -17.68
N ALA A 138 10.51 -9.51 -18.69
CA ALA A 138 11.94 -9.83 -18.72
C ALA A 138 12.69 -9.08 -17.60
N THR A 139 12.38 -7.79 -17.41
CA THR A 139 12.91 -6.94 -16.36
C THR A 139 12.44 -7.41 -14.99
N ALA A 140 11.16 -7.77 -14.84
CA ALA A 140 10.64 -8.32 -13.60
C ALA A 140 11.40 -9.61 -13.20
N MET A 141 11.65 -10.49 -14.15
CA MET A 141 12.36 -11.75 -13.94
C MET A 141 13.89 -11.60 -13.86
N ALA A 142 14.43 -10.41 -14.08
CA ALA A 142 15.86 -10.17 -14.01
C ALA A 142 16.37 -10.48 -12.58
N GLY A 143 17.40 -11.33 -12.49
CA GLY A 143 17.94 -11.79 -11.20
C GLY A 143 17.31 -13.06 -10.63
N LEU A 144 16.20 -13.56 -11.21
CA LEU A 144 15.66 -14.86 -10.81
C LEU A 144 16.49 -16.03 -11.37
N PRO A 145 16.71 -17.11 -10.59
CA PRO A 145 17.24 -18.37 -11.10
C PRO A 145 16.38 -18.92 -12.24
N GLU A 146 17.01 -19.52 -13.25
CA GLU A 146 16.33 -20.02 -14.46
C GLU A 146 15.16 -20.99 -14.14
N ALA A 147 15.36 -21.84 -13.13
CA ALA A 147 14.33 -22.77 -12.65
C ALA A 147 13.05 -22.09 -12.10
N GLN A 148 13.13 -20.84 -11.66
CA GLN A 148 11.97 -20.07 -11.17
C GLN A 148 11.26 -19.30 -12.29
N ARG A 149 11.97 -18.94 -13.38
CA ARG A 149 11.41 -18.10 -14.47
C ARG A 149 10.19 -18.73 -15.16
N HIS A 150 10.23 -20.04 -15.43
CA HIS A 150 9.11 -20.73 -16.10
C HIS A 150 7.82 -20.73 -15.28
N ARG A 151 7.92 -20.88 -13.95
CA ARG A 151 6.75 -20.87 -13.04
C ARG A 151 6.18 -19.47 -12.90
N THR A 152 7.05 -18.49 -12.73
CA THR A 152 6.68 -17.09 -12.56
C THR A 152 6.09 -16.48 -13.83
N ALA A 153 6.58 -16.86 -15.01
CA ALA A 153 5.96 -16.47 -16.28
C ALA A 153 4.51 -16.99 -16.38
N ALA A 154 4.25 -18.24 -15.98
CA ALA A 154 2.89 -18.76 -15.95
C ALA A 154 2.01 -17.94 -14.99
N GLU A 155 2.49 -17.59 -13.79
CA GLU A 155 1.74 -16.78 -12.80
C GLU A 155 1.44 -15.35 -13.29
N LEU A 156 2.35 -14.71 -14.04
CA LEU A 156 2.12 -13.38 -14.62
C LEU A 156 0.99 -13.38 -15.68
N PHE A 157 0.84 -14.49 -16.40
CA PHE A 157 -0.06 -14.60 -17.56
C PHE A 157 -1.30 -15.51 -17.31
N ALA A 158 -1.42 -16.19 -16.16
CA ALA A 158 -2.48 -17.17 -15.88
C ALA A 158 -3.74 -16.58 -15.22
N SER A 159 -4.02 -15.29 -15.34
CA SER A 159 -5.27 -14.72 -14.82
C SER A 159 -5.89 -13.78 -15.84
N ALA A 160 -6.74 -14.34 -16.67
CA ALA A 160 -7.84 -13.70 -17.38
C ALA A 160 -9.13 -14.43 -16.95
#